data_AF-A0A6J3LVZ5-F1
#
_entry.id   AF-A0A6J3LVZ5-F1
#
_cell.length_a   1.000
_cell.length_b   1.000
_cell.length_c   1.000
_cell.angle_alpha   90.00
_cell.angle_beta   90.00
_cell.angle_gamma   90.00
#
_symmetry.space_group_name_H-M   'P 1'
#
loop_
_entity.id
_entity.type
_entity.pdbx_description
1 polymer ?
#
loop_
_entity_poly.entity_id
_entity_poly.type
_entity_poly.pdbx_seq_one_letter_code
_entity_poly.pdbx_strand_id
1 'polypeptide(L)'
;MDVRLDSPRSPNWHWAAHSDERSEDGLTKHNAIARLMIPSEERAHPWAKDHLHVSSTQQGLPMGLRGTGVWNVPLLRYWDSDSGSIPHPDTRRMLARDSTIRLDTYEIRKETLQSHLYPTIKKATPYISFSSCAGFVHLDMKRREKDGKHQRLTLIDPQTRLRLQLPILKFVDEFKHYKLYNPSRADVTTGHWMCLWEVTPEEVVWTWNWDELKDNPEWYWDVVEPALRTFQATGRRPGEPEVQ
;
A
#
# COMPACT_ATOMS: atom_id res chain seq x y z
N MET A 1 28.93 -2.98 -45.04
CA MET A 1 28.67 -4.13 -44.15
C MET A 1 28.11 -3.56 -42.87
N ASP A 2 26.79 -3.39 -42.82
CA ASP A 2 26.08 -2.81 -41.69
C ASP A 2 25.57 -3.92 -40.78
N VAL A 3 26.02 -3.92 -39.53
CA VAL A 3 25.54 -4.82 -38.48
C VAL A 3 24.43 -4.10 -37.72
N ARG A 4 23.18 -4.48 -38.00
CA ARG A 4 22.03 -4.12 -37.15
C ARG A 4 22.09 -4.96 -35.87
N LEU A 5 22.20 -4.29 -34.72
CA LEU A 5 22.00 -4.90 -33.40
C LEU A 5 20.52 -4.88 -33.08
N ASP A 6 19.88 -6.05 -33.09
CA ASP A 6 18.53 -6.26 -32.61
C ASP A 6 18.45 -6.01 -31.10
N SER A 7 17.46 -5.20 -30.69
CA SER A 7 17.11 -4.99 -29.29
C SER A 7 16.44 -6.24 -28.71
N PRO A 8 16.77 -6.65 -27.47
CA PRO A 8 16.13 -7.82 -26.86
C PRO A 8 14.68 -7.50 -26.49
N ARG A 9 13.77 -8.33 -27.01
CA ARG A 9 12.35 -8.38 -26.67
C ARG A 9 12.18 -8.69 -25.18
N SER A 10 11.26 -7.98 -24.52
CA SER A 10 10.83 -8.22 -23.15
C SER A 10 10.17 -9.60 -23.01
N PRO A 11 10.27 -10.30 -21.86
CA PRO A 11 9.62 -11.60 -21.69
C PRO A 11 8.09 -11.42 -21.55
N ASN A 12 7.35 -12.14 -22.39
CA ASN A 12 5.92 -12.42 -22.22
C ASN A 12 5.73 -13.22 -20.93
N TRP A 13 5.05 -12.64 -19.94
CA TRP A 13 4.56 -13.38 -18.78
C TRP A 13 3.17 -13.94 -19.12
N HIS A 14 3.16 -15.16 -19.68
CA HIS A 14 1.94 -15.95 -19.80
C HIS A 14 1.53 -16.46 -18.42
N TRP A 15 0.28 -16.20 -18.05
CA TRP A 15 -0.39 -16.77 -16.88
C TRP A 15 -0.46 -18.29 -17.00
N ALA A 16 0.27 -19.00 -16.15
CA ALA A 16 0.02 -20.42 -15.91
C ALA A 16 -1.10 -20.53 -14.87
N ALA A 17 -2.27 -20.99 -15.32
CA ALA A 17 -3.39 -21.34 -14.47
C ALA A 17 -2.99 -22.53 -13.58
N HIS A 18 -2.88 -22.31 -12.27
CA HIS A 18 -2.97 -23.37 -11.29
C HIS A 18 -4.41 -23.42 -10.78
N SER A 19 -5.06 -24.55 -11.03
CA SER A 19 -6.35 -24.94 -10.48
C SER A 19 -6.27 -25.03 -8.96
N ASP A 20 -7.04 -24.20 -8.25
CA ASP A 20 -7.20 -24.28 -6.81
C ASP A 20 -8.31 -25.26 -6.44
N GLU A 21 -7.93 -26.31 -5.73
CA GLU A 21 -8.82 -27.19 -4.99
C GLU A 21 -9.41 -26.42 -3.80
N ARG A 22 -10.74 -26.50 -3.66
CA ARG A 22 -11.47 -26.07 -2.45
C ARG A 22 -10.88 -26.76 -1.23
N SER A 23 -10.36 -26.00 -0.27
CA SER A 23 -10.35 -26.42 1.13
C SER A 23 -10.69 -25.24 2.04
N GLU A 24 -11.72 -25.46 2.84
CA GLU A 24 -12.16 -24.63 3.96
C GLU A 24 -11.06 -24.60 5.02
N ASP A 25 -10.32 -23.50 5.13
CA ASP A 25 -9.64 -23.04 6.36
C ASP A 25 -8.90 -21.72 6.10
N GLY A 26 -9.67 -20.64 5.93
CA GLY A 26 -9.13 -19.29 5.69
C GLY A 26 -8.61 -18.59 6.95
N LEU A 27 -9.12 -18.95 8.13
CA LEU A 27 -8.87 -18.18 9.36
C LEU A 27 -7.52 -18.50 10.05
N THR A 28 -6.94 -19.67 9.77
CA THR A 28 -5.69 -20.14 10.37
C THR A 28 -4.44 -19.74 9.58
N LYS A 29 -4.55 -19.50 8.26
CA LYS A 29 -3.40 -19.10 7.42
C LYS A 29 -3.01 -17.63 7.56
N HIS A 30 -3.99 -16.72 7.76
CA HIS A 30 -3.69 -15.29 7.96
C HIS A 30 -2.88 -15.01 9.25
N ASN A 31 -2.99 -15.90 10.25
CA ASN A 31 -2.24 -15.79 11.50
C ASN A 31 -0.80 -16.32 11.42
N ALA A 32 -0.41 -17.07 10.38
CA ALA A 32 0.95 -17.61 10.28
C ALA A 32 1.98 -16.54 9.85
N ILE A 33 1.57 -15.54 9.04
CA ILE A 33 2.44 -14.44 8.60
C ILE A 33 2.58 -13.38 9.69
N ALA A 34 1.50 -13.10 10.45
CA ALA A 34 1.54 -12.17 11.59
C ALA A 34 2.34 -12.71 12.80
N ARG A 35 2.55 -14.03 12.89
CA ARG A 35 3.34 -14.68 13.98
C ARG A 35 4.86 -14.61 13.80
N LEU A 36 5.38 -13.89 12.81
CA LEU A 36 6.81 -13.85 12.47
C LEU A 36 7.61 -12.68 13.08
N MET A 37 7.02 -11.88 13.97
CA MET A 37 7.72 -10.79 14.66
C MET A 37 7.37 -10.79 16.15
N ILE A 38 8.20 -11.43 16.99
CA ILE A 38 8.59 -11.04 18.38
C ILE A 38 9.82 -11.93 18.69
N PRO A 39 11.06 -11.47 19.04
CA PRO A 39 11.36 -10.57 20.19
C PRO A 39 12.70 -9.76 20.14
N SER A 40 12.65 -8.42 20.14
CA SER A 40 13.56 -7.48 20.89
C SER A 40 13.63 -6.10 20.24
N GLU A 41 13.93 -6.02 18.94
CA GLU A 41 14.04 -4.74 18.23
C GLU A 41 12.71 -4.01 18.07
N GLU A 42 11.60 -4.75 17.96
CA GLU A 42 10.26 -4.18 17.81
C GLU A 42 9.90 -3.27 18.99
N ARG A 43 10.24 -3.65 20.23
CA ARG A 43 10.01 -2.80 21.42
C ARG A 43 10.79 -1.49 21.39
N ALA A 44 11.92 -1.45 20.67
CA ALA A 44 12.74 -0.26 20.51
C ALA A 44 12.30 0.61 19.32
N HIS A 45 11.52 0.04 18.39
CA HIS A 45 11.16 0.66 17.12
C HIS A 45 10.08 1.75 17.29
N PRO A 46 10.16 2.90 16.58
CA PRO A 46 9.20 3.99 16.71
C PRO A 46 7.72 3.59 16.59
N TRP A 47 7.33 2.75 15.62
CA TRP A 47 5.93 2.36 15.44
C TRP A 47 5.36 1.53 16.60
N ALA A 48 6.16 0.73 17.30
CA ALA A 48 5.71 -0.01 18.48
C ALA A 48 5.33 0.90 19.65
N LYS A 49 5.87 2.13 19.70
CA LYS A 49 5.50 3.13 20.71
C LYS A 49 4.16 3.80 20.40
N ASP A 50 3.82 3.94 19.12
CA ASP A 50 2.57 4.55 18.67
C ASP A 50 1.37 3.60 18.77
N HIS A 51 1.57 2.28 18.68
CA HIS A 51 0.49 1.29 18.92
C HIS A 51 0.07 1.16 20.38
N LEU A 52 0.94 1.52 21.33
CA LEU A 52 0.66 1.42 22.76
C LEU A 52 -0.14 2.61 23.33
N HIS A 53 -0.50 3.60 22.50
CA HIS A 53 -1.29 4.78 22.90
C HIS A 53 -2.70 4.82 22.29
N VAL A 54 -3.33 3.68 22.02
CA VAL A 54 -4.81 3.61 21.95
C VAL A 54 -5.34 3.43 23.37
N SER A 55 -5.22 4.49 24.19
CA SER A 55 -5.87 4.56 25.51
C SER A 55 -7.39 4.48 25.33
N SER A 56 -8.03 3.66 26.17
CA SER A 56 -9.46 3.35 26.27
C SER A 56 -10.39 4.53 26.59
N THR A 57 -10.03 5.77 26.24
CA THR A 57 -10.76 7.00 26.61
C THR A 57 -11.31 7.79 25.41
N GLN A 58 -11.55 7.15 24.26
CA GLN A 58 -12.28 7.78 23.14
C GLN A 58 -13.79 7.48 23.11
N GLN A 59 -14.40 7.15 24.25
CA GLN A 59 -15.86 7.22 24.41
C GLN A 59 -16.20 8.59 25.01
N GLY A 60 -16.58 9.56 24.17
CA GLY A 60 -17.16 10.83 24.64
C GLY A 60 -16.74 12.12 23.94
N LEU A 61 -15.84 12.11 22.95
CA LEU A 61 -15.46 13.34 22.25
C LEU A 61 -16.35 13.63 21.02
N PRO A 62 -16.73 14.89 20.78
CA PRO A 62 -17.55 15.30 19.64
C PRO A 62 -16.85 14.98 18.31
N MET A 63 -17.64 14.71 17.27
CA MET A 63 -17.24 14.19 15.94
C MET A 63 -16.09 14.93 15.22
N GLY A 64 -15.64 16.09 15.69
CA GLY A 64 -14.60 16.90 15.04
C GLY A 64 -13.16 16.69 15.53
N LEU A 65 -12.91 15.91 16.60
CA LEU A 65 -11.58 15.80 17.22
C LEU A 65 -11.18 14.37 17.61
N ARG A 66 -11.50 13.37 16.77
CA ARG A 66 -10.92 12.02 16.92
C ARG A 66 -9.58 11.94 16.20
N GLY A 67 -8.51 11.78 16.98
CA GLY A 67 -7.11 11.47 16.62
C GLY A 67 -6.71 11.60 15.15
N THR A 68 -5.83 12.56 14.86
CA THR A 68 -5.16 12.81 13.56
C THR A 68 -4.12 11.73 13.21
N GLY A 69 -4.46 10.45 13.40
CA GLY A 69 -3.64 9.31 13.00
C GLY A 69 -3.92 8.90 11.56
N VAL A 70 -2.97 8.19 10.93
CA VAL A 70 -3.09 7.65 9.56
C VAL A 70 -4.37 6.82 9.36
N TRP A 71 -4.92 6.30 10.45
CA TRP A 71 -6.12 5.49 10.50
C TRP A 71 -7.36 6.16 9.91
N ASN A 72 -7.42 7.49 9.91
CA ASN A 72 -8.59 8.23 9.43
C ASN A 72 -8.38 8.86 8.04
N VAL A 73 -7.23 8.64 7.40
CA VAL A 73 -6.94 9.20 6.08
C VAL A 73 -6.89 8.11 5.00
N PRO A 74 -7.35 8.40 3.78
CA PRO A 74 -7.13 7.55 2.62
C PRO A 74 -5.66 7.20 2.41
N LEU A 75 -5.36 5.92 2.20
CA LEU A 75 -4.09 5.49 1.66
C LEU A 75 -4.25 5.06 0.22
N LEU A 76 -3.52 5.74 -0.65
CA LEU A 76 -3.69 5.69 -2.09
C LEU A 76 -2.46 5.07 -2.75
N ARG A 77 -2.69 4.03 -3.54
CA ARG A 77 -1.69 3.46 -4.43
C ARG A 77 -2.11 3.73 -5.86
N TYR A 78 -1.35 4.56 -6.55
CA TYR A 78 -1.45 4.67 -8.00
C TYR A 78 -0.53 3.64 -8.65
N TRP A 79 -0.97 3.04 -9.76
CA TRP A 79 -0.23 2.00 -10.46
C TRP A 79 -0.61 1.92 -11.94
N ASP A 80 0.24 1.28 -12.72
CA ASP A 80 0.09 0.99 -14.15
C ASP A 80 0.56 -0.46 -14.42
N SER A 81 0.55 -0.89 -15.69
CA SER A 81 0.95 -2.25 -16.08
C SER A 81 2.41 -2.62 -15.72
N ASP A 82 3.27 -1.63 -15.48
CA ASP A 82 4.68 -1.84 -15.18
C ASP A 82 4.97 -1.76 -13.68
N SER A 83 3.94 -1.46 -12.89
CA SER A 83 4.06 -1.35 -11.45
C SER A 83 4.20 -2.73 -10.81
N GLY A 84 5.00 -2.84 -9.76
CA GLY A 84 4.94 -4.01 -8.87
C GLY A 84 3.65 -4.01 -8.05
N SER A 85 3.36 -5.11 -7.35
CA SER A 85 2.30 -5.15 -6.33
C SER A 85 0.95 -4.60 -6.82
N ILE A 86 0.54 -5.08 -7.98
CA ILE A 86 -0.76 -4.81 -8.60
C ILE A 86 -1.83 -5.64 -7.87
N PRO A 87 -3.01 -5.08 -7.54
CA PRO A 87 -4.12 -5.85 -7.01
C PRO A 87 -4.52 -6.99 -7.95
N HIS A 88 -4.72 -8.18 -7.40
CA HIS A 88 -5.30 -9.29 -8.14
C HIS A 88 -6.71 -8.93 -8.61
N PRO A 89 -7.09 -9.16 -9.88
CA PRO A 89 -8.39 -8.72 -10.41
C PRO A 89 -9.58 -9.33 -9.64
N ASP A 90 -9.51 -10.63 -9.32
CA ASP A 90 -10.61 -11.33 -8.66
C ASP A 90 -10.65 -11.14 -7.14
N THR A 91 -9.48 -11.23 -6.48
CA THR A 91 -9.42 -11.22 -5.02
C THR A 91 -9.11 -9.84 -4.44
N ARG A 92 -8.65 -8.88 -5.25
CA ARG A 92 -8.16 -7.54 -4.83
C ARG A 92 -6.91 -7.57 -3.95
N ARG A 93 -6.40 -8.75 -3.59
CA ARG A 93 -5.18 -8.93 -2.80
C ARG A 93 -3.99 -8.32 -3.52
N MET A 94 -3.13 -7.61 -2.79
CA MET A 94 -1.84 -7.13 -3.30
C MET A 94 -0.71 -7.80 -2.54
N LEU A 95 0.26 -8.35 -3.26
CA LEU A 95 1.49 -8.87 -2.68
C LEU A 95 2.66 -7.94 -2.95
N ALA A 96 3.53 -7.77 -1.96
CA ALA A 96 4.82 -7.15 -2.15
C ALA A 96 5.62 -7.93 -3.22
N ARG A 97 6.56 -7.26 -3.89
CA ARG A 97 7.38 -7.93 -4.92
C ARG A 97 8.19 -9.08 -4.33
N ASP A 98 8.53 -9.00 -3.04
CA ASP A 98 9.02 -10.12 -2.26
C ASP A 98 8.25 -10.22 -0.94
N SER A 99 7.20 -11.05 -0.93
CA SER A 99 6.39 -11.30 0.27
C SER A 99 7.01 -12.32 1.24
N THR A 100 8.19 -12.86 0.94
CA THR A 100 8.82 -13.95 1.69
C THR A 100 9.97 -13.51 2.59
N ILE A 101 10.57 -12.35 2.29
CA ILE A 101 11.65 -11.78 3.09
C ILE A 101 11.18 -11.51 4.52
N ARG A 102 11.91 -12.08 5.47
CA ARG A 102 11.80 -11.77 6.89
C ARG A 102 12.55 -10.47 7.18
N LEU A 103 11.98 -9.64 8.04
CA LEU A 103 12.54 -8.36 8.45
C LEU A 103 12.97 -8.43 9.93
N ASP A 104 13.75 -9.47 10.29
CA ASP A 104 14.10 -9.79 11.68
C ASP A 104 15.38 -9.12 12.18
N THR A 105 16.18 -8.52 11.31
CA THR A 105 17.37 -7.74 11.69
C THR A 105 17.31 -6.31 11.20
N TYR A 106 17.96 -5.41 11.94
CA TYR A 106 18.21 -4.03 11.55
C TYR A 106 18.84 -3.94 10.14
N GLU A 107 19.84 -4.78 9.84
CA GLU A 107 20.55 -4.77 8.56
C GLU A 107 19.63 -5.12 7.39
N ILE A 108 18.80 -6.17 7.53
CA ILE A 108 17.88 -6.59 6.47
C ILE A 108 16.83 -5.50 6.22
N ARG A 109 16.27 -4.90 7.28
CA ARG A 109 15.33 -3.78 7.14
C ARG A 109 15.97 -2.60 6.43
N LYS A 110 17.17 -2.18 6.86
CA LYS A 110 17.92 -1.10 6.23
C LYS A 110 18.20 -1.37 4.76
N GLU A 111 18.72 -2.55 4.43
CA GLU A 111 19.09 -2.90 3.06
C GLU A 111 17.87 -2.97 2.13
N THR A 112 16.80 -3.59 2.59
CA THR A 112 15.57 -3.73 1.79
C THR A 112 14.85 -2.40 1.64
N LEU A 113 14.81 -1.54 2.68
CA LEU A 113 14.31 -0.17 2.58
C LEU A 113 15.16 0.68 1.62
N GLN A 114 16.49 0.61 1.75
CA GLN A 114 17.39 1.30 0.84
C GLN A 114 17.13 0.83 -0.59
N SER A 115 17.00 -0.47 -0.83
CA SER A 115 16.69 -1.01 -2.17
C SER A 115 15.32 -0.54 -2.70
N HIS A 116 14.31 -0.45 -1.82
CA HIS A 116 12.97 0.00 -2.18
C HIS A 116 12.93 1.43 -2.70
N LEU A 117 13.86 2.28 -2.24
CA LEU A 117 13.92 3.69 -2.63
C LEU A 117 14.57 3.97 -3.98
N TYR A 118 15.25 2.98 -4.55
CA TYR A 118 15.97 3.15 -5.81
C TYR A 118 15.15 2.47 -6.89
N PRO A 119 14.31 3.21 -7.63
CA PRO A 119 13.52 2.63 -8.71
C PRO A 119 14.40 2.00 -9.81
N THR A 120 15.68 2.40 -9.91
CA THR A 120 16.68 1.80 -10.80
C THR A 120 17.14 0.41 -10.32
N ILE A 121 17.08 0.15 -9.02
CA ILE A 121 17.39 -1.16 -8.44
C ILE A 121 16.13 -2.02 -8.57
N LYS A 122 16.10 -2.89 -9.57
CA LYS A 122 14.97 -3.81 -9.82
C LYS A 122 14.81 -4.91 -8.74
N LYS A 123 15.48 -4.80 -7.58
CA LYS A 123 15.41 -5.79 -6.49
C LYS A 123 13.99 -5.81 -5.91
N ALA A 124 13.45 -7.02 -5.76
CA ALA A 124 12.16 -7.23 -5.11
C ALA A 124 12.30 -6.89 -3.62
N THR A 125 11.25 -6.31 -3.03
CA THR A 125 11.25 -5.85 -1.63
C THR A 125 9.91 -6.15 -0.97
N PRO A 126 9.86 -6.26 0.37
CA PRO A 126 8.64 -6.59 1.11
C PRO A 126 7.71 -5.40 1.36
N TYR A 127 7.91 -4.26 0.68
CA TYR A 127 7.14 -3.04 0.90
C TYR A 127 6.21 -2.76 -0.28
N ILE A 128 4.99 -2.33 0.04
CA ILE A 128 4.01 -1.79 -0.90
C ILE A 128 3.77 -0.33 -0.53
N SER A 129 4.16 0.59 -1.42
CA SER A 129 4.05 2.03 -1.21
C SER A 129 2.63 2.56 -1.40
N PHE A 130 2.22 3.46 -0.50
CA PHE A 130 0.99 4.23 -0.54
C PHE A 130 1.29 5.69 -0.22
N SER A 131 0.41 6.59 -0.66
CA SER A 131 0.43 7.99 -0.29
C SER A 131 -0.88 8.39 0.40
N SER A 132 -0.79 9.18 1.46
CA SER A 132 -1.92 9.90 2.04
C SER A 132 -2.06 11.32 1.51
N CYS A 133 -1.21 11.73 0.56
CA CYS A 133 -1.17 13.09 0.03
C CYS A 133 -1.79 13.14 -1.37
N ALA A 134 -3.06 13.59 -1.44
CA ALA A 134 -3.81 13.68 -2.70
C ALA A 134 -3.10 14.53 -3.76
N GLY A 135 -2.51 15.67 -3.36
CA GLY A 135 -1.77 16.54 -4.27
C GLY A 135 -0.54 15.85 -4.87
N PHE A 136 0.19 15.07 -4.08
CA PHE A 136 1.31 14.28 -4.57
C PHE A 136 0.85 13.22 -5.58
N VAL A 137 -0.21 12.47 -5.24
CA VAL A 137 -0.81 11.46 -6.14
C VAL A 137 -1.22 12.11 -7.46
N HIS A 138 -1.94 13.23 -7.41
CA HIS A 138 -2.41 13.93 -8.61
C HIS A 138 -1.26 14.40 -9.51
N LEU A 139 -0.21 14.98 -8.93
CA LEU A 139 0.98 15.42 -9.67
C LEU A 139 1.71 14.24 -10.32
N ASP A 140 1.89 13.14 -9.58
CA ASP A 140 2.56 11.95 -10.09
C ASP A 140 1.75 11.26 -11.20
N MET A 141 0.42 11.21 -11.08
CA MET A 141 -0.45 10.62 -12.09
C MET A 141 -0.49 11.47 -13.37
N LYS A 142 -0.59 12.80 -13.25
CA LYS A 142 -0.45 13.73 -14.38
C LYS A 142 0.91 13.61 -15.07
N ARG A 143 1.99 13.38 -14.32
CA ARG A 143 3.32 13.15 -14.90
C ARG A 143 3.33 11.89 -15.77
N ARG A 144 2.77 10.79 -15.26
CA ARG A 144 2.70 9.50 -15.96
C ARG A 144 1.70 9.46 -17.11
N GLU A 145 0.71 10.36 -17.14
CA GLU A 145 -0.27 10.42 -18.24
C GLU A 145 0.41 10.78 -19.56
N LYS A 146 1.46 11.60 -19.49
CA LYS A 146 2.32 11.92 -20.63
C LYS A 146 3.01 10.69 -21.24
N ASP A 147 3.14 9.62 -20.46
CA ASP A 147 3.74 8.35 -20.90
C ASP A 147 2.70 7.41 -21.55
N GLY A 148 1.43 7.84 -21.66
CA GLY A 148 0.37 7.12 -22.37
C GLY A 148 -0.13 5.84 -21.68
N LYS A 149 0.17 5.65 -20.39
CA LYS A 149 -0.17 4.43 -19.66
C LYS A 149 -1.56 4.51 -19.02
N HIS A 150 -2.29 3.40 -19.06
CA HIS A 150 -3.51 3.24 -18.29
C HIS A 150 -3.18 3.16 -16.81
N GLN A 151 -3.53 4.22 -16.10
CA GLN A 151 -3.27 4.35 -14.67
C GLN A 151 -4.51 4.01 -13.87
N ARG A 152 -4.29 3.40 -12.71
CA ARG A 152 -5.33 3.03 -11.76
C ARG A 152 -4.98 3.54 -10.38
N LEU A 153 -6.00 3.84 -9.61
CA LEU A 153 -5.88 4.33 -8.25
C LEU A 153 -6.61 3.37 -7.31
N THR A 154 -5.86 2.72 -6.43
CA THR A 154 -6.40 1.83 -5.39
C THR A 154 -6.42 2.55 -4.06
N LEU A 155 -7.57 2.55 -3.41
CA LEU A 155 -7.78 3.02 -2.03
C LEU A 155 -7.82 1.82 -1.08
N ILE A 156 -7.08 1.94 0.02
CA ILE A 156 -7.16 1.01 1.14
C ILE A 156 -7.62 1.72 2.41
N ASP A 157 -8.30 0.99 3.29
CA ASP A 157 -8.70 1.44 4.62
C ASP A 157 -7.65 1.05 5.67
N PRO A 158 -6.92 2.03 6.24
CA PRO A 158 -5.88 1.73 7.21
C PRO A 158 -6.46 1.24 8.55
N GLN A 159 -7.73 1.52 8.88
CA GLN A 159 -8.35 0.98 10.10
C GLN A 159 -8.51 -0.53 10.01
N THR A 160 -8.88 -1.05 8.85
CA THR A 160 -8.94 -2.50 8.62
C THR A 160 -7.59 -3.14 8.85
N ARG A 161 -6.51 -2.54 8.33
CA ARG A 161 -5.15 -3.02 8.58
C ARG A 161 -4.80 -3.06 10.07
N LEU A 162 -5.17 -2.01 10.81
CA LEU A 162 -4.99 -1.95 12.27
C LEU A 162 -5.79 -3.04 12.99
N ARG A 163 -7.05 -3.28 12.61
CA ARG A 163 -7.88 -4.35 13.18
C ARG A 163 -7.30 -5.74 12.93
N LEU A 164 -6.69 -5.94 11.76
CA LEU A 164 -5.98 -7.17 11.40
C LEU A 164 -4.60 -7.29 12.08
N GLN A 165 -4.20 -6.30 12.88
CA GLN A 165 -2.89 -6.24 13.54
C GLN A 165 -1.72 -6.35 12.55
N LEU A 166 -1.92 -5.81 11.34
CA LEU A 166 -0.89 -5.79 10.31
C LEU A 166 -0.08 -4.49 10.41
N PRO A 167 1.25 -4.55 10.28
CA PRO A 167 2.11 -3.39 10.45
C PRO A 167 1.97 -2.42 9.27
N ILE A 168 2.00 -1.12 9.57
CA ILE A 168 2.12 -0.04 8.59
C ILE A 168 3.27 0.87 9.01
N LEU A 169 4.14 1.21 8.06
CA LEU A 169 5.32 2.01 8.31
C LEU A 169 5.12 3.41 7.75
N LYS A 170 5.46 4.43 8.54
CA LYS A 170 5.57 5.80 8.06
C LYS A 170 6.96 6.00 7.48
N PHE A 171 7.05 6.23 6.17
CA PHE A 171 8.33 6.20 5.49
C PHE A 171 9.35 7.19 6.04
N VAL A 172 8.92 8.41 6.42
CA VAL A 172 9.83 9.42 7.00
C VAL A 172 10.48 8.98 8.32
N ASP A 173 9.80 8.15 9.11
CA ASP A 173 10.33 7.67 10.38
C ASP A 173 11.37 6.57 10.14
N GLU A 174 11.09 5.64 9.22
CA GLU A 174 12.04 4.63 8.76
C GLU A 174 13.29 5.26 8.14
N PHE A 175 13.09 6.27 7.29
CA PHE A 175 14.17 7.01 6.63
C PHE A 175 15.15 7.62 7.63
N LYS A 176 14.62 8.27 8.68
CA LYS A 176 15.41 8.85 9.76
C LYS A 176 16.07 7.80 10.63
N HIS A 177 15.34 6.74 10.99
CA HIS A 177 15.81 5.69 11.87
C HIS A 177 17.01 4.95 11.28
N TYR A 178 16.89 4.47 10.04
CA TYR A 178 17.95 3.72 9.37
C TYR A 178 19.02 4.60 8.72
N LYS A 179 18.84 5.92 8.74
CA LYS A 179 19.71 6.93 8.10
C LYS A 179 19.89 6.60 6.62
N LEU A 180 18.76 6.39 5.93
CA LEU A 180 18.77 6.03 4.53
C LEU A 180 19.28 7.19 3.68
N TYR A 181 19.94 6.86 2.57
CA TYR A 181 20.33 7.86 1.59
C TYR A 181 19.19 8.04 0.58
N ASN A 182 18.74 9.30 0.36
CA ASN A 182 17.75 9.63 -0.65
C ASN A 182 18.45 9.99 -1.97
N PRO A 183 18.35 9.17 -3.02
CA PRO A 183 18.93 9.49 -4.33
C PRO A 183 18.14 10.55 -5.09
N SER A 184 16.89 10.80 -4.69
CA SER A 184 16.00 11.75 -5.36
C SER A 184 16.10 13.15 -4.75
N ARG A 185 15.98 14.17 -5.62
CA ARG A 185 15.84 15.58 -5.18
C ARG A 185 14.40 15.94 -4.77
N ALA A 186 13.44 15.05 -5.00
CA ALA A 186 12.04 15.28 -4.64
C ALA A 186 11.76 14.90 -3.17
N ASP A 187 10.85 15.62 -2.53
CA ASP A 187 10.30 15.24 -1.24
C ASP A 187 9.36 14.03 -1.42
N VAL A 188 9.98 12.85 -1.50
CA VAL A 188 9.29 11.54 -1.51
C VAL A 188 8.90 11.09 -0.10
N THR A 189 9.01 11.97 0.90
CA THR A 189 8.84 11.60 2.32
C THR A 189 7.48 11.98 2.88
N THR A 190 6.91 13.10 2.44
CA THR A 190 5.66 13.63 3.00
C THR A 190 4.46 12.79 2.58
N GLY A 191 3.78 12.20 3.56
CA GLY A 191 2.59 11.38 3.35
C GLY A 191 2.85 10.02 2.71
N HIS A 192 4.10 9.55 2.66
CA HIS A 192 4.44 8.22 2.14
C HIS A 192 4.36 7.18 3.26
N TRP A 193 3.57 6.14 3.00
CA TRP A 193 3.33 5.00 3.89
C TRP A 193 3.68 3.69 3.19
N MET A 194 4.08 2.68 3.95
CA MET A 194 4.40 1.36 3.42
C MET A 194 3.64 0.28 4.17
N CYS A 195 2.93 -0.57 3.42
CA CYS A 195 2.40 -1.83 3.93
C CYS A 195 3.43 -2.93 3.72
N LEU A 196 3.58 -3.82 4.70
CA LEU A 196 4.50 -4.96 4.62
C LEU A 196 3.81 -6.21 4.06
N TRP A 197 4.52 -6.91 3.16
CA TRP A 197 4.25 -8.20 2.53
C TRP A 197 2.97 -8.31 1.70
N GLU A 198 1.86 -7.80 2.24
CA GLU A 198 0.52 -7.99 1.73
C GLU A 198 -0.38 -6.81 2.09
N VAL A 199 -1.28 -6.49 1.18
CA VAL A 199 -2.57 -5.86 1.48
C VAL A 199 -3.67 -6.87 1.17
N THR A 200 -4.48 -7.14 2.19
CA THR A 200 -5.56 -8.12 2.16
C THR A 200 -6.78 -7.58 1.39
N PRO A 201 -7.63 -8.47 0.85
CA PRO A 201 -8.90 -8.08 0.21
C PRO A 201 -9.80 -7.20 1.07
N GLU A 202 -9.78 -7.42 2.38
CA GLU A 202 -10.57 -6.69 3.38
C GLU A 202 -10.11 -5.24 3.50
N GLU A 203 -8.82 -4.97 3.33
CA GLU A 203 -8.27 -3.61 3.36
C GLU A 203 -8.64 -2.79 2.12
N VAL A 204 -8.87 -3.44 0.97
CA VAL A 204 -9.13 -2.74 -0.30
C VAL A 204 -10.57 -2.23 -0.35
N VAL A 205 -10.71 -0.91 -0.37
CA VAL A 205 -12.00 -0.23 -0.50
C VAL A 205 -12.45 -0.25 -1.95
N TRP A 206 -11.62 0.26 -2.86
CA TRP A 206 -11.94 0.32 -4.28
C TRP A 206 -10.70 0.55 -5.16
N THR A 207 -10.86 0.33 -6.47
CA THR A 207 -9.88 0.72 -7.49
C THR A 207 -10.58 1.40 -8.67
N TRP A 208 -10.22 2.64 -8.93
CA TRP A 208 -10.71 3.42 -10.08
C TRP A 208 -9.73 3.37 -11.24
N ASN A 209 -10.24 3.51 -12.46
CA ASN A 209 -9.39 3.96 -13.57
C ASN A 209 -9.13 5.45 -13.39
N TRP A 210 -7.91 5.91 -13.67
CA TRP A 210 -7.59 7.33 -13.54
C TRP A 210 -8.44 8.21 -14.45
N ASP A 211 -8.81 7.71 -15.63
CA ASP A 211 -9.69 8.40 -16.57
C ASP A 211 -11.08 8.69 -16.00
N GLU A 212 -11.52 7.95 -14.97
CA GLU A 212 -12.80 8.21 -14.26
C GLU A 212 -12.69 9.39 -13.28
N LEU A 213 -11.47 9.75 -12.86
CA LEU A 213 -11.23 10.73 -11.80
C LEU A 213 -10.57 12.03 -12.31
N LYS A 214 -9.76 11.95 -13.37
CA LYS A 214 -8.81 13.02 -13.75
C LYS A 214 -9.44 14.36 -14.11
N ASP A 215 -10.69 14.34 -14.60
CA ASP A 215 -11.43 15.53 -15.00
C ASP A 215 -12.18 16.19 -13.83
N ASN A 216 -12.26 15.53 -12.68
CA ASN A 216 -12.77 16.13 -11.44
C ASN A 216 -11.60 16.73 -10.63
N PRO A 217 -11.49 18.07 -10.51
CA PRO A 217 -10.43 18.69 -9.70
C PRO A 217 -10.53 18.34 -8.20
N GLU A 218 -11.74 18.03 -7.72
CA GLU A 218 -12.05 17.68 -6.33
C GLU A 218 -12.23 16.17 -6.14
N TRP A 219 -11.71 15.33 -7.04
CA TRP A 219 -11.84 13.85 -7.01
C TRP A 219 -11.55 13.22 -5.64
N TYR A 220 -10.62 13.81 -4.89
CA TYR A 220 -10.27 13.34 -3.56
C TYR A 220 -11.44 13.51 -2.57
N TRP A 221 -12.06 14.69 -2.56
CA TRP A 221 -13.15 15.04 -1.63
C TRP A 221 -14.51 14.53 -2.10
N ASP A 222 -14.72 14.45 -3.42
CA ASP A 222 -16.01 14.03 -3.99
C ASP A 222 -16.15 12.51 -4.12
N VAL A 223 -15.03 11.79 -4.30
CA VAL A 223 -15.06 10.34 -4.62
C VAL A 223 -14.32 9.52 -3.58
N VAL A 224 -13.05 9.84 -3.34
CA VAL A 224 -12.17 8.99 -2.52
C VAL A 224 -12.51 9.05 -1.03
N GLU A 225 -12.62 10.25 -0.47
CA GLU A 225 -12.97 10.38 0.95
C GLU A 225 -14.37 9.79 1.23
N PRO A 226 -15.44 10.11 0.48
CA PRO A 226 -16.76 9.54 0.73
C PRO A 226 -16.79 8.02 0.61
N ALA A 227 -16.03 7.43 -0.33
CA ALA A 227 -15.88 5.98 -0.44
C ALA A 227 -15.25 5.38 0.83
N LEU A 228 -14.18 5.99 1.35
CA LEU A 228 -13.57 5.54 2.61
C LEU A 228 -14.56 5.65 3.77
N ARG A 229 -15.26 6.78 3.92
CA ARG A 229 -16.21 7.00 5.02
C ARG A 229 -17.35 6.00 4.98
N THR A 230 -17.90 5.74 3.79
CA THR A 230 -18.97 4.75 3.59
C THR A 230 -18.49 3.35 3.95
N PHE A 231 -17.28 2.98 3.52
CA PHE A 231 -16.68 1.69 3.84
C PHE A 231 -16.43 1.55 5.35
N GLN A 232 -15.89 2.57 6.00
CA GLN A 232 -15.66 2.56 7.45
C GLN A 232 -16.96 2.49 8.25
N ALA A 233 -18.03 3.15 7.78
CA ALA A 233 -19.32 3.16 8.47
C ALA A 233 -20.14 1.88 8.26
N THR A 234 -20.04 1.25 7.08
CA THR A 234 -20.97 0.19 6.68
C THR A 234 -20.31 -1.13 6.28
N GLY A 235 -18.98 -1.15 6.10
CA GLY A 235 -18.25 -2.26 5.51
C GLY A 235 -18.48 -2.44 3.99
N ARG A 236 -19.32 -1.60 3.37
CA ARG A 236 -19.68 -1.71 1.96
C ARG A 236 -18.70 -0.99 1.07
N ARG A 237 -18.34 -1.60 -0.05
CA ARG A 237 -17.52 -0.96 -1.07
C ARG A 237 -18.39 -0.21 -2.08
N PRO A 238 -17.84 0.78 -2.79
CA PRO A 238 -18.56 1.44 -3.88
C PRO A 238 -19.14 0.41 -4.88
N GLY A 239 -20.40 0.57 -5.25
CA GLY A 239 -21.05 -0.30 -6.25
C GLY A 239 -21.47 -1.70 -5.78
N GLU A 240 -21.21 -2.09 -4.53
CA GLU A 240 -21.82 -3.30 -3.96
C GLU A 240 -23.32 -3.03 -3.64
N PRO A 241 -24.25 -3.91 -4.06
CA PRO A 241 -25.68 -3.69 -3.85
C PRO A 241 -26.03 -3.68 -2.35
N GLU A 242 -27.09 -2.97 -1.97
CA GLU A 242 -27.64 -3.09 -0.62
C GLU A 242 -28.15 -4.52 -0.41
N VAL A 243 -27.57 -5.23 0.54
CA VAL A 243 -28.15 -6.48 1.03
C VAL A 243 -29.35 -6.07 1.89
N GLN A 244 -30.55 -6.29 1.36
CA GLN A 244 -31.83 -6.09 2.07
C GLN A 244 -32.01 -7.14 3.16
#